data_AF-A0A937H264-F1
#
_entry.id   AF-A0A937H264-F1
#
_cell.length_a   1.000
_cell.length_b   1.000
_cell.length_c   1.000
_cell.angle_alpha   90.00
_cell.angle_beta   90.00
_cell.angle_gamma   90.00
#
_symmetry.space_group_name_H-M   'P 1'
#
loop_
_entity.id
_entity.type
_entity.pdbx_description
1 polymer ?
#
loop_
_entity_poly.entity_id
_entity_poly.type
_entity_poly.pdbx_seq_one_letter_code
_entity_poly.pdbx_strand_id
1 'polypeptide(L)'
;MNEEIQIILETTEKVLQNNINHQLRQNIDQKNDYLINLWNEVEEIGLPKIVVKEKFDGFNLEFASVLPIIQLSNSLGAPIPLSETILCNYILSECDINPPEGMITFANITKNIKILGNELSGELISVPYLNLTDKIMFITKIDGVEKVVFLQNSNLDMEQKKNFLAEPRFNVSLKNNNIIEVKTLN
;
A
#
# COMPACT_ATOMS: atom_id res chain seq x y z
N MET A 1 18.19 -5.73 -18.87
CA MET A 1 17.35 -4.74 -18.17
C MET A 1 17.25 -3.54 -19.11
N ASN A 2 16.05 -3.01 -19.37
CA ASN A 2 15.87 -1.84 -20.24
C ASN A 2 16.50 -0.60 -19.59
N GLU A 3 17.08 0.31 -20.39
CA GLU A 3 17.76 1.52 -19.90
C GLU A 3 16.85 2.40 -19.02
N GLU A 4 15.56 2.47 -19.37
CA GLU A 4 14.54 3.19 -18.60
C GLU A 4 14.41 2.67 -17.16
N ILE A 5 14.35 1.34 -16.98
CA ILE A 5 14.26 0.72 -15.65
C ILE A 5 15.54 0.95 -14.85
N GLN A 6 16.69 0.98 -15.51
CA GLN A 6 17.94 1.29 -14.83
C GLN A 6 17.94 2.71 -14.26
N ILE A 7 17.49 3.70 -15.03
CA ILE A 7 17.36 5.09 -14.58
C ILE A 7 16.38 5.21 -13.40
N ILE A 8 15.24 4.51 -13.48
CA ILE A 8 14.26 4.48 -12.38
C ILE A 8 14.86 3.87 -11.12
N LEU A 9 15.62 2.78 -11.24
CA LEU A 9 16.28 2.15 -10.09
C LEU A 9 17.33 3.06 -9.46
N GLU A 10 18.18 3.69 -10.26
CA GLU A 10 19.20 4.63 -9.76
C GLU A 10 18.56 5.85 -9.07
N THR A 11 17.43 6.34 -9.60
CA THR A 11 16.68 7.45 -9.01
C THR A 11 16.00 7.03 -7.71
N THR A 12 15.35 5.87 -7.71
CA THR A 12 14.73 5.28 -6.52
C THR A 12 15.76 5.08 -5.43
N GLU A 13 16.93 4.51 -5.76
CA GLU A 13 18.01 4.28 -4.80
C GLU A 13 18.45 5.59 -4.12
N LYS A 14 18.64 6.65 -4.90
CA LYS A 14 19.02 7.97 -4.37
C LYS A 14 17.97 8.54 -3.41
N VAL A 15 16.69 8.54 -3.80
CA VAL A 15 15.57 9.02 -2.96
C VAL A 15 15.53 8.25 -1.63
N LEU A 16 15.61 6.92 -1.71
CA LEU A 16 15.59 6.05 -0.54
C LEU A 16 16.82 6.27 0.36
N GLN A 17 18.02 6.35 -0.20
CA GLN A 17 19.26 6.54 0.57
C GLN A 17 19.35 7.91 1.23
N ASN A 18 18.82 8.96 0.59
CA ASN A 18 18.84 10.33 1.14
C ASN A 18 17.98 10.45 2.41
N ASN A 19 16.86 9.73 2.45
CA ASN A 19 15.87 9.90 3.50
C ASN A 19 15.90 8.79 4.56
N ILE A 20 16.29 7.56 4.20
CA ILE A 20 16.31 6.45 5.14
C ILE A 20 17.56 6.51 6.02
N ASN A 21 17.36 6.99 7.25
CA ASN A 21 18.38 7.01 8.29
C ASN A 21 17.96 6.17 9.50
N HIS A 22 18.86 6.06 10.48
CA HIS A 22 18.61 5.30 11.72
C HIS A 22 17.45 5.87 12.55
N GLN A 23 17.26 7.20 12.58
CA GLN A 23 16.15 7.82 13.32
C GLN A 23 14.79 7.45 12.71
N LEU A 24 14.69 7.45 11.38
CA LEU A 24 13.47 7.05 10.67
C LEU A 24 13.10 5.58 10.97
N ARG A 25 14.10 4.67 10.97
CA ARG A 25 13.85 3.25 11.28
C ARG A 25 13.40 3.01 12.72
N GLN A 26 13.82 3.84 13.66
CA GLN A 26 13.42 3.71 15.07
C GLN A 26 12.04 4.30 15.36
N ASN A 27 11.61 5.30 14.59
CA ASN A 27 10.36 6.00 14.80
C ASN A 27 9.58 6.14 13.49
N ILE A 28 8.83 5.10 13.16
CA ILE A 28 7.96 5.05 11.99
C ILE A 28 6.61 5.67 12.39
N ASP A 29 6.45 6.97 12.17
CA ASP A 29 5.27 7.74 12.56
C ASP A 29 4.95 8.79 11.48
N GLN A 30 3.67 9.08 11.26
CA GLN A 30 3.22 10.06 10.26
C GLN A 30 3.75 11.47 10.52
N LYS A 31 4.14 11.80 11.76
CA LYS A 31 4.67 13.12 12.15
C LYS A 31 6.19 13.21 12.02
N ASN A 32 6.87 12.15 11.59
CA ASN A 32 8.31 12.16 11.40
C ASN A 32 8.67 12.88 10.09
N ASP A 33 9.38 14.01 10.17
CA ASP A 33 9.76 14.82 9.00
C ASP A 33 10.54 14.02 7.95
N TYR A 34 11.41 13.08 8.35
CA TYR A 34 12.12 12.22 7.39
C TYR A 34 11.19 11.27 6.65
N LEU A 35 10.11 10.81 7.30
CA LEU A 35 9.10 9.96 6.68
C LEU A 35 8.25 10.76 5.69
N ILE A 36 7.87 11.97 6.07
CA ILE A 36 7.12 12.90 5.22
C ILE A 36 7.94 13.24 3.97
N ASN A 37 9.22 13.62 4.14
CA ASN A 37 10.10 13.95 3.02
C ASN A 37 10.34 12.74 2.10
N LEU A 38 10.59 11.56 2.68
CA LEU A 38 10.72 10.32 1.92
C LEU A 38 9.49 10.07 1.03
N TRP A 39 8.29 10.17 1.59
CA TRP A 39 7.07 9.91 0.84
C TRP A 39 6.82 10.97 -0.24
N ASN A 40 7.04 12.25 0.07
CA ASN A 40 6.91 13.33 -0.91
C ASN A 40 7.83 13.12 -2.11
N GLU A 41 9.11 12.79 -1.90
CA GLU A 41 10.04 12.51 -3.00
C GLU A 41 9.61 11.27 -3.80
N VAL A 42 9.11 10.22 -3.13
CA VAL A 42 8.58 9.01 -3.78
C VAL A 42 7.37 9.32 -4.67
N GLU A 43 6.45 10.18 -4.21
CA GLU A 43 5.31 10.63 -5.00
C GLU A 43 5.72 11.57 -6.15
N GLU A 44 6.66 12.48 -5.91
CA GLU A 44 7.15 13.43 -6.91
C GLU A 44 7.76 12.72 -8.13
N ILE A 45 8.49 11.61 -7.92
CA ILE A 45 9.03 10.80 -9.01
C ILE A 45 8.00 9.83 -9.63
N GLY A 46 6.74 9.84 -9.14
CA GLY A 46 5.64 9.04 -9.68
C GLY A 46 5.74 7.54 -9.40
N LEU A 47 6.59 7.11 -8.46
CA LEU A 47 6.87 5.70 -8.21
C LEU A 47 5.62 4.87 -7.86
N PRO A 48 4.66 5.37 -7.05
CA PRO A 48 3.42 4.63 -6.76
C PRO A 48 2.51 4.38 -7.98
N LYS A 49 2.69 5.14 -9.07
CA LYS A 49 1.86 5.08 -10.29
C LYS A 49 2.57 4.45 -11.49
N ILE A 50 3.75 3.85 -11.29
CA ILE A 50 4.60 3.32 -12.36
C ILE A 50 3.93 2.26 -13.26
N VAL A 51 3.03 1.45 -12.70
CA VAL A 51 2.26 0.40 -13.42
C VAL A 51 0.78 0.74 -13.55
N VAL A 52 0.38 1.96 -13.21
CA VAL A 52 -0.99 2.44 -13.34
C VAL A 52 -1.26 2.81 -14.81
N LYS A 53 -2.48 2.58 -15.28
CA LYS A 53 -2.90 2.94 -16.66
C LYS A 53 -2.79 4.44 -16.89
N GLU A 54 -2.41 4.84 -18.10
CA GLU A 54 -2.23 6.25 -18.49
C GLU A 54 -3.48 7.10 -18.25
N LYS A 55 -4.70 6.53 -18.38
CA LYS A 55 -5.96 7.24 -18.10
C LYS A 55 -6.13 7.69 -16.64
N PHE A 56 -5.30 7.17 -15.74
CA PHE A 56 -5.23 7.53 -14.32
C PHE A 56 -3.88 8.18 -13.98
N ASP A 57 -3.28 8.87 -14.96
CA ASP A 57 -2.00 9.58 -14.84
C ASP A 57 -0.83 8.68 -14.41
N GLY A 58 -0.88 7.40 -14.81
CA GLY A 58 0.19 6.44 -14.60
C GLY A 58 1.11 6.26 -15.81
N PHE A 59 2.17 5.47 -15.64
CA PHE A 59 3.18 5.22 -16.67
C PHE A 59 2.96 3.93 -17.46
N ASN A 60 1.96 3.12 -17.08
CA ASN A 60 1.54 1.90 -17.76
C ASN A 60 2.68 0.94 -18.12
N LEU A 61 3.72 0.87 -17.28
CA LEU A 61 4.78 -0.11 -17.44
C LEU A 61 4.25 -1.52 -17.15
N GLU A 62 4.90 -2.53 -17.72
CA GLU A 62 4.61 -3.92 -17.36
C GLU A 62 4.85 -4.17 -15.86
N PHE A 63 3.97 -4.93 -15.22
CA PHE A 63 4.09 -5.23 -13.79
C PHE A 63 5.44 -5.90 -13.43
N ALA A 64 6.03 -6.68 -14.32
CA ALA A 64 7.34 -7.28 -14.09
C ALA A 64 8.45 -6.23 -13.84
N SER A 65 8.29 -5.02 -14.38
CA SER A 65 9.23 -3.91 -14.22
C SER A 65 9.30 -3.37 -12.79
N VAL A 66 8.31 -3.63 -11.93
CA VAL A 66 8.35 -3.18 -10.52
C VAL A 66 9.09 -4.12 -9.60
N LEU A 67 9.33 -5.37 -10.00
CA LEU A 67 9.98 -6.36 -9.13
C LEU A 67 11.38 -5.91 -8.67
N PRO A 68 12.25 -5.35 -9.54
CA PRO A 68 13.55 -4.82 -9.11
C PRO A 68 13.42 -3.64 -8.14
N ILE A 69 12.39 -2.80 -8.30
CA ILE A 69 12.13 -1.63 -7.45
C ILE A 69 11.70 -2.08 -6.05
N ILE A 70 10.79 -3.05 -5.98
CA ILE A 70 10.36 -3.69 -4.73
C ILE A 70 11.56 -4.34 -4.04
N GLN A 71 12.41 -5.04 -4.80
CA GLN A 71 13.62 -5.66 -4.24
C GLN A 71 14.59 -4.63 -3.67
N LEU A 72 14.81 -3.52 -4.37
CA LEU A 72 15.64 -2.40 -3.91
C LEU A 72 15.08 -1.73 -2.65
N SER A 73 13.78 -1.45 -2.63
CA SER A 73 13.11 -0.87 -1.46
C SER A 73 13.26 -1.74 -0.21
N ASN A 74 13.07 -3.05 -0.38
CA ASN A 74 13.22 -4.02 0.69
C ASN A 74 14.67 -4.22 1.13
N SER A 75 15.64 -4.22 0.20
CA SER A 75 17.06 -4.37 0.53
C SER A 75 17.61 -3.17 1.32
N LEU A 76 17.09 -1.97 1.03
CA LEU A 76 17.36 -0.75 1.79
C LEU A 76 16.50 -0.66 3.06
N GLY A 77 15.55 -1.58 3.27
CA GLY A 77 14.64 -1.60 4.42
C GLY A 77 13.81 -0.33 4.55
N ALA A 78 13.24 0.16 3.44
CA ALA A 78 12.40 1.35 3.45
C ALA A 78 11.20 1.17 4.39
N PRO A 79 11.03 2.03 5.42
CA PRO A 79 10.00 1.87 6.43
C PRO A 79 8.67 2.52 6.00
N ILE A 80 8.23 2.25 4.77
CA ILE A 80 7.01 2.78 4.15
C ILE A 80 6.30 1.67 3.34
N PRO A 81 4.97 1.75 3.16
CA PRO A 81 4.19 0.77 2.40
C PRO A 81 4.35 0.95 0.87
N LEU A 82 5.58 1.09 0.36
CA LEU A 82 5.81 1.35 -1.07
C LEU A 82 5.33 0.19 -1.94
N SER A 83 5.70 -1.03 -1.57
CA SER A 83 5.33 -2.24 -2.32
C SER A 83 3.82 -2.46 -2.31
N GLU A 84 3.20 -2.27 -1.14
CA GLU A 84 1.76 -2.33 -0.95
C GLU A 84 1.06 -1.27 -1.79
N THR A 85 1.55 -0.03 -1.79
CA THR A 85 0.93 1.06 -2.54
C THR A 85 1.01 0.80 -4.05
N ILE A 86 2.18 0.38 -4.58
CA ILE A 86 2.33 0.02 -6.00
C ILE A 86 1.34 -1.10 -6.39
N LEU A 87 1.24 -2.15 -5.56
CA LEU A 87 0.32 -3.26 -5.79
C LEU A 87 -1.14 -2.80 -5.75
N CYS A 88 -1.51 -1.97 -4.78
CA CYS A 88 -2.87 -1.46 -4.64
C CYS A 88 -3.26 -0.59 -5.84
N ASN A 89 -2.39 0.33 -6.23
CA ASN A 89 -2.63 1.21 -7.35
C ASN A 89 -2.75 0.45 -8.66
N TYR A 90 -1.93 -0.59 -8.86
CA TYR A 90 -2.05 -1.50 -10.01
C TYR A 90 -3.44 -2.16 -10.05
N ILE A 91 -3.86 -2.81 -8.95
CA ILE A 91 -5.14 -3.53 -8.90
C ILE A 91 -6.33 -2.59 -9.09
N LEU A 92 -6.32 -1.42 -8.46
CA LEU A 92 -7.38 -0.41 -8.64
C LEU A 92 -7.47 0.04 -10.09
N SER A 93 -6.33 0.36 -10.71
CA SER A 93 -6.24 0.70 -12.13
C SER A 93 -6.74 -0.42 -13.05
N GLU A 94 -6.42 -1.69 -12.73
CA GLU A 94 -6.94 -2.84 -13.47
C GLU A 94 -8.46 -2.99 -13.33
N CYS A 95 -9.00 -2.64 -12.16
CA CYS A 95 -10.43 -2.58 -11.89
C CYS A 95 -11.13 -1.34 -12.48
N ASP A 96 -10.43 -0.50 -13.25
CA ASP A 96 -10.96 0.76 -13.78
C ASP A 96 -11.40 1.74 -12.68
N ILE A 97 -10.64 1.77 -11.58
CA ILE A 97 -10.81 2.68 -10.45
C ILE A 97 -9.58 3.59 -10.40
N ASN A 98 -9.80 4.90 -10.30
CA ASN A 98 -8.70 5.84 -10.13
C ASN A 98 -8.02 5.62 -8.77
N PRO A 99 -6.72 5.28 -8.73
CA PRO A 99 -6.03 5.10 -7.46
C PRO A 99 -5.98 6.40 -6.64
N PRO A 100 -6.19 6.34 -5.31
CA PRO A 100 -6.10 7.52 -4.47
C PRO A 100 -4.64 7.96 -4.28
N GLU A 101 -4.45 9.23 -3.95
CA GLU A 101 -3.14 9.76 -3.55
C GLU A 101 -2.73 9.25 -2.15
N GLY A 102 -1.43 9.28 -1.86
CA GLY A 102 -0.86 8.87 -0.60
C GLY A 102 -0.67 7.36 -0.44
N MET A 103 -0.20 6.97 0.73
CA MET A 103 0.09 5.58 1.07
C MET A 103 -1.18 4.73 1.12
N ILE A 104 -1.10 3.50 0.61
CA ILE A 104 -2.13 2.46 0.75
C ILE A 104 -1.46 1.18 1.26
N THR A 105 -2.09 0.52 2.24
CA THR A 105 -1.63 -0.79 2.70
C THR A 105 -2.49 -1.92 2.14
N PHE A 106 -1.91 -3.13 2.10
CA PHE A 106 -2.59 -4.33 1.64
C PHE A 106 -2.77 -5.34 2.79
N ALA A 107 -4.01 -5.73 3.07
CA ALA A 107 -4.30 -6.77 4.05
C ALA A 107 -4.42 -8.14 3.37
N ASN A 108 -3.44 -9.01 3.61
CA ASN A 108 -3.39 -10.34 3.01
C ASN A 108 -4.23 -11.39 3.75
N ILE A 109 -4.47 -11.19 5.05
CA ILE A 109 -5.20 -12.16 5.89
C ILE A 109 -6.50 -11.52 6.35
N THR A 110 -7.61 -12.06 5.86
CA THR A 110 -8.96 -11.64 6.24
C THR A 110 -9.70 -12.78 6.93
N LYS A 111 -10.54 -12.47 7.91
CA LYS A 111 -11.40 -13.45 8.60
C LYS A 111 -12.81 -12.91 8.76
N ASN A 112 -13.78 -13.79 8.58
CA ASN A 112 -15.21 -13.51 8.82
C ASN A 112 -15.72 -12.25 8.12
N ILE A 113 -15.20 -11.94 6.93
CA ILE A 113 -15.60 -10.75 6.18
C ILE A 113 -17.05 -10.87 5.75
N LYS A 114 -17.84 -9.85 6.07
CA LYS A 114 -19.24 -9.69 5.67
C LYS A 114 -19.45 -8.29 5.13
N ILE A 115 -20.15 -8.21 4.00
CA ILE A 115 -20.60 -6.95 3.43
C ILE A 115 -22.13 -6.93 3.46
N LEU A 116 -22.71 -5.93 4.13
CA LEU A 116 -24.15 -5.70 4.20
C LEU A 116 -24.42 -4.28 3.67
N GLY A 117 -24.93 -4.18 2.44
CA GLY A 117 -25.01 -2.90 1.75
C GLY A 117 -23.60 -2.32 1.54
N ASN A 118 -23.34 -1.14 2.11
CA ASN A 118 -22.03 -0.48 2.06
C ASN A 118 -21.20 -0.65 3.34
N GLU A 119 -21.68 -1.46 4.29
CA GLU A 119 -21.00 -1.70 5.56
C GLU A 119 -20.20 -3.01 5.50
N LEU A 120 -18.95 -2.92 5.97
CA LEU A 120 -18.01 -4.02 6.09
C LEU A 120 -17.80 -4.38 7.56
N SER A 121 -17.88 -5.66 7.87
CA SER A 121 -17.53 -6.22 9.17
C SER A 121 -16.61 -7.43 9.03
N GLY A 122 -15.77 -7.67 10.02
CA GLY A 122 -14.85 -8.81 10.05
C GLY A 122 -13.51 -8.45 10.69
N GLU A 123 -12.46 -9.19 10.35
CA GLU A 123 -11.13 -8.98 10.90
C GLU A 123 -10.07 -8.96 9.79
N LEU A 124 -9.12 -8.03 9.91
CA LEU A 124 -7.88 -8.02 9.14
C LEU A 124 -6.72 -8.33 10.07
N ILE A 125 -5.87 -9.28 9.69
CA ILE A 125 -4.81 -9.78 10.57
C ILE A 125 -3.45 -9.35 10.04
N SER A 126 -2.62 -8.81 10.92
CA SER A 126 -1.21 -8.51 10.64
C SER A 126 -0.99 -7.57 9.45
N VAL A 127 -1.87 -6.56 9.32
CA VAL A 127 -1.85 -5.53 8.28
C VAL A 127 -0.67 -4.58 8.51
N PRO A 128 0.21 -4.36 7.51
CA PRO A 128 1.37 -3.51 7.68
C PRO A 128 1.02 -2.03 7.63
N TYR A 129 1.82 -1.19 8.28
CA TYR A 129 1.83 0.27 8.15
C TYR A 129 0.51 1.02 8.42
N LEU A 130 -0.41 0.47 9.21
CA LEU A 130 -1.64 1.20 9.60
C LEU A 130 -1.42 2.39 10.53
N ASN A 131 -0.22 2.52 11.10
CA ASN A 131 0.24 3.76 11.72
C ASN A 131 0.55 4.87 10.70
N LEU A 132 0.71 4.54 9.41
CA LEU A 132 1.07 5.47 8.34
C LEU A 132 -0.07 5.77 7.38
N THR A 133 -1.09 4.92 7.30
CA THR A 133 -2.25 5.13 6.42
C THR A 133 -3.53 4.58 7.01
N ASP A 134 -4.64 5.24 6.68
CA ASP A 134 -6.02 4.80 6.93
C ASP A 134 -6.63 4.10 5.71
N LYS A 135 -5.89 4.01 4.60
CA LYS A 135 -6.32 3.39 3.33
C LYS A 135 -5.88 1.94 3.28
N ILE A 136 -6.85 1.04 3.17
CA ILE A 136 -6.62 -0.40 3.18
C ILE A 136 -7.28 -1.02 1.95
N MET A 137 -6.54 -1.85 1.24
CA MET A 137 -7.07 -2.73 0.22
C MET A 137 -6.88 -4.20 0.62
N PHE A 138 -7.84 -5.04 0.24
CA PHE A 138 -7.69 -6.49 0.33
C PHE A 138 -8.56 -7.19 -0.70
N ILE A 139 -8.28 -8.48 -0.90
CA ILE A 139 -9.08 -9.36 -1.74
C ILE A 139 -9.74 -10.40 -0.83
N THR A 140 -11.04 -10.61 -1.01
CA THR A 140 -11.79 -11.60 -0.24
C THR A 140 -12.86 -12.25 -1.09
N LYS A 141 -13.35 -13.41 -0.64
CA LYS A 141 -14.40 -14.15 -1.33
C LYS A 141 -15.74 -13.90 -0.64
N ILE A 142 -16.71 -13.35 -1.37
CA ILE A 142 -18.07 -13.10 -0.89
C ILE A 142 -19.04 -13.85 -1.80
N ASP A 143 -19.87 -14.71 -1.21
CA ASP A 143 -20.83 -15.56 -1.92
C ASP A 143 -20.20 -16.37 -3.07
N GLY A 144 -18.95 -16.81 -2.87
CA GLY A 144 -18.23 -17.60 -3.87
C GLY A 144 -17.44 -16.79 -4.91
N VAL A 145 -17.52 -15.46 -4.87
CA VAL A 145 -16.92 -14.56 -5.86
C VAL A 145 -15.79 -13.75 -5.22
N GLU A 146 -14.63 -13.68 -5.89
CA GLU A 146 -13.53 -12.84 -5.43
C GLU A 146 -13.85 -11.36 -5.67
N LYS A 147 -13.61 -10.55 -4.65
CA LYS A 147 -13.82 -9.11 -4.69
C LYS A 147 -12.61 -8.38 -4.16
N VAL A 148 -12.22 -7.32 -4.86
CA VAL A 148 -11.34 -6.28 -4.33
C VAL A 148 -12.19 -5.35 -3.47
N VAL A 149 -11.76 -5.12 -2.25
CA VAL A 149 -12.38 -4.19 -1.31
C VAL A 149 -11.36 -3.11 -0.97
N PHE A 150 -11.76 -1.86 -1.15
CA PHE A 150 -10.98 -0.69 -0.77
C PHE A 150 -11.77 0.15 0.23
N LEU A 151 -11.16 0.41 1.39
CA LEU A 151 -11.71 1.25 2.44
C LEU A 151 -10.71 2.33 2.86
N GLN A 152 -11.25 3.46 3.31
CA GLN A 152 -10.51 4.47 4.06
C GLN A 152 -11.21 4.65 5.40
N ASN A 153 -10.51 4.39 6.49
CA ASN A 153 -11.09 4.55 7.82
C ASN A 153 -10.05 4.96 8.86
N SER A 154 -10.22 6.17 9.38
CA SER A 154 -9.35 6.72 10.43
C SER A 154 -9.70 6.23 11.84
N ASN A 155 -10.87 5.60 12.02
CA ASN A 155 -11.39 5.15 13.32
C ASN A 155 -11.41 3.61 13.39
N LEU A 156 -10.25 2.99 13.20
CA LEU A 156 -10.08 1.55 13.32
C LEU A 156 -9.69 1.13 14.74
N ASP A 157 -10.31 0.07 15.24
CA ASP A 157 -9.90 -0.61 16.46
C ASP A 157 -8.66 -1.46 16.16
N MET A 158 -7.48 -0.89 16.41
CA MET A 158 -6.18 -1.44 16.00
C MET A 158 -5.38 -1.99 17.18
N GLU A 159 -4.93 -3.23 17.08
CA GLU A 159 -4.01 -3.85 18.02
C GLU A 159 -2.63 -4.01 17.37
N GLN A 160 -1.62 -3.26 17.84
CA GLN A 160 -0.26 -3.38 17.33
C GLN A 160 0.35 -4.74 17.69
N LYS A 161 0.93 -5.41 16.68
CA LYS A 161 1.68 -6.66 16.82
C LYS A 161 3.17 -6.39 16.67
N LYS A 162 3.96 -7.02 17.53
CA LYS A 162 5.41 -7.09 17.35
C LYS A 162 5.72 -8.21 16.36
N ASN A 163 6.62 -7.95 15.43
CA ASN A 163 7.21 -8.97 14.57
C ASN A 163 8.74 -8.91 14.66
N PHE A 164 9.41 -9.90 14.08
CA PHE A 164 10.87 -10.01 14.11
C PHE A 164 11.57 -8.91 13.28
N LEU A 165 10.88 -8.35 12.28
CA LEU A 165 11.43 -7.36 11.35
C LEU A 165 11.23 -5.90 11.84
N ALA A 166 10.63 -5.70 13.01
CA ALA A 166 10.23 -4.41 13.57
C ALA A 166 9.31 -3.56 12.68
N GLU A 167 8.80 -4.10 11.58
CA GLU A 167 7.80 -3.45 10.73
C GLU A 167 6.49 -3.27 11.52
N PRO A 168 5.86 -2.08 11.51
CA PRO A 168 4.62 -1.87 12.25
C PRO A 168 3.49 -2.69 11.60
N ARG A 169 2.90 -3.61 12.36
CA ARG A 169 1.77 -4.44 11.92
C ARG A 169 0.65 -4.40 12.93
N PHE A 170 -0.58 -4.52 12.45
CA PHE A 170 -1.77 -4.36 13.27
C PHE A 170 -2.81 -5.42 12.94
N ASN A 171 -3.49 -5.92 13.97
CA ASN A 171 -4.79 -6.57 13.78
C ASN A 171 -5.87 -5.51 13.86
N VAL A 172 -6.90 -5.65 13.03
CA VAL A 172 -8.01 -4.71 12.96
C VAL A 172 -9.33 -5.46 13.07
N SER A 173 -10.20 -5.01 13.97
CA SER A 173 -11.60 -5.42 14.00
C SER A 173 -12.44 -4.38 13.26
N LEU A 174 -13.12 -4.82 12.19
CA LEU A 174 -14.04 -4.02 11.41
C LEU A 174 -15.46 -4.23 11.93
N LYS A 175 -16.13 -3.14 12.28
CA LYS A 175 -17.50 -3.10 12.82
C LYS A 175 -18.29 -2.05 12.06
N ASN A 176 -18.99 -2.49 11.01
CA ASN A 176 -19.82 -1.65 10.14
C ASN A 176 -19.04 -0.47 9.53
N ASN A 177 -17.83 -0.71 9.05
CA ASN A 177 -17.01 0.31 8.40
C ASN A 177 -17.52 0.57 6.98
N ASN A 178 -17.66 1.84 6.61
CA ASN A 178 -18.07 2.21 5.24
C ASN A 178 -17.00 1.79 4.23
N ILE A 179 -17.47 1.16 3.15
CA ILE A 179 -16.63 0.82 2.00
C ILE A 179 -16.62 1.96 1.01
N ILE A 180 -15.46 2.28 0.44
CA ILE A 180 -15.37 3.25 -0.66
C ILE A 180 -15.67 2.52 -1.97
N GLU A 181 -14.96 1.42 -2.24
CA GLU A 181 -15.11 0.68 -3.49
C GLU A 181 -15.13 -0.83 -3.26
N VAL A 182 -16.00 -1.52 -4.01
CA VAL A 182 -16.04 -2.97 -4.12
C VAL A 182 -16.12 -3.35 -5.60
N LYS A 183 -15.14 -4.10 -6.10
CA LYS A 183 -15.15 -4.62 -7.47
C LYS A 183 -15.05 -6.13 -7.46
N THR A 184 -15.88 -6.78 -8.27
CA THR A 184 -15.74 -8.21 -8.56
C THR A 184 -14.54 -8.45 -9.46
N LEU A 185 -13.71 -9.43 -9.12
CA LEU A 185 -12.68 -9.97 -10.02
C LEU A 185 -13.32 -11.06 -10.89
N ASN A 186 -13.15 -10.93 -12.21
CA ASN A 186 -13.64 -11.89 -13.20
C ASN A 186 -12.53 -12.86 -13.61
#